data_AF-A0A523Y8J0-F1
#
_entry.id   AF-A0A523Y8J0-F1
#
_cell.length_a   1.000
_cell.length_b   1.000
_cell.length_c   1.000
_cell.angle_alpha   90.00
_cell.angle_beta   90.00
_cell.angle_gamma   90.00
#
_symmetry.space_group_name_H-M   'P 1'
#
loop_
_entity.id
_entity.type
_entity.pdbx_description
1 polymer ?
#
loop_
_entity_poly.entity_id
_entity_poly.type
_entity_poly.pdbx_seq_one_letter_code
_entity_poly.pdbx_strand_id
1 'polypeptide(L)'
;MKSIVIYFSQTGSTKKVAEAIYSGIKSATGQCEITALRDADARRLVEFDLIGLGCPVFEFKTPANFKAFIESMPILEGKHCFLFATHGLDRGMIFRDMGEALLQKGLIVIGYHSCYGEVRMPSIPRPYFTDGHPDSVDLKGAADFGKEMVERSLRISQGEKGLIPDILSMKERLFPPEPSVELKLNKEKCRYPICRLCVDHCPVEGCIDLSQDPVVFAKKEKCLNCYFCWKICPNGAIEADWEPLAKAFIEIELPGALKLLERAEARGYFRRLVDKVDVDAPWYTFCDRPALHIEAAPCMLACPIHMDIPGYVSLAAEGKLKEAYQLIRRINPLPAVCSRVCYHPCEDACKRHYLDQPVAIASLRRFVSDQVDIERLEVPQVSKNGRRVAIIGSGPCGLAAAHDLALLGYEVTIFEALPELGGMMRVGIPEYRVSREVVQKDIEEILRMGIEVKVNTRIGRDLTLNQLRQQGYEAILLATGAHLSRPLDIEGMNFDQVFQGVYLLRDMALGEILDNLFDRKRVVVIGGGNVAIDAARTALRLG
;
A
#
# COMPACT_ATOMS: atom_id res chain seq x y z
N MET A 1 8.82 -19.90 -31.59
CA MET A 1 7.53 -20.09 -30.91
C MET A 1 7.13 -18.75 -30.36
N LYS A 2 6.14 -18.09 -30.99
CA LYS A 2 5.61 -16.81 -30.53
C LYS A 2 4.54 -17.10 -29.47
N SER A 3 4.70 -16.57 -28.25
CA SER A 3 3.84 -16.92 -27.12
C SER A 3 3.12 -15.70 -26.54
N ILE A 4 1.95 -15.90 -25.93
CA ILE A 4 1.25 -14.84 -25.18
C ILE A 4 0.74 -15.36 -23.84
N VAL A 5 0.81 -14.54 -22.79
CA VAL A 5 0.19 -14.79 -21.49
C VAL A 5 -0.91 -13.76 -21.26
N ILE A 6 -2.14 -14.22 -21.15
CA ILE A 6 -3.32 -13.40 -20.87
C ILE A 6 -3.80 -13.68 -19.47
N TYR A 7 -4.00 -12.63 -18.67
CA TYR A 7 -4.44 -12.79 -17.29
C TYR A 7 -5.58 -11.85 -16.91
N PHE A 8 -6.46 -12.32 -16.04
CA PHE A 8 -7.38 -11.48 -15.28
C PHE A 8 -6.91 -11.42 -13.83
N SER A 9 -6.86 -10.23 -13.21
CA SER A 9 -6.52 -10.08 -11.80
C SER A 9 -7.24 -8.88 -11.18
N GLN A 10 -7.88 -9.10 -10.03
CA GLN A 10 -8.52 -8.03 -9.25
C GLN A 10 -7.60 -7.44 -8.18
N THR A 11 -6.88 -8.31 -7.47
CA THR A 11 -6.03 -7.93 -6.32
C THR A 11 -4.53 -7.96 -6.62
N GLY A 12 -4.15 -8.36 -7.83
CA GLY A 12 -2.74 -8.43 -8.27
C GLY A 12 -2.07 -9.80 -8.07
N SER A 13 -2.65 -10.72 -7.29
CA SER A 13 -2.07 -12.07 -7.08
C SER A 13 -1.86 -12.82 -8.39
N THR A 14 -2.89 -12.91 -9.23
CA THR A 14 -2.81 -13.57 -10.55
C THR A 14 -1.87 -12.85 -11.50
N LYS A 15 -1.75 -11.51 -11.41
CA LYS A 15 -0.81 -10.73 -12.22
C LYS A 15 0.64 -11.14 -11.91
N LYS A 16 1.01 -11.23 -10.62
CA LYS A 16 2.36 -11.67 -10.20
C LYS A 16 2.69 -13.05 -10.76
N VAL A 17 1.74 -13.99 -10.72
CA VAL A 17 1.90 -15.35 -11.29
C VAL A 17 2.05 -15.29 -12.81
N ALA A 18 1.24 -14.48 -13.50
CA ALA A 18 1.33 -14.29 -14.95
C ALA A 18 2.70 -13.71 -15.37
N GLU A 19 3.21 -12.73 -14.63
CA GLU A 19 4.54 -12.12 -14.85
C GLU A 19 5.67 -13.14 -14.64
N ALA A 20 5.54 -14.02 -13.63
CA ALA A 20 6.49 -15.10 -13.41
C ALA A 20 6.48 -16.12 -14.56
N ILE A 21 5.30 -16.60 -14.98
CA ILE A 21 5.14 -17.49 -16.14
C ILE A 21 5.71 -16.86 -17.41
N TYR A 22 5.39 -15.58 -17.65
CA TYR A 22 5.92 -14.78 -18.75
C TYR A 22 7.45 -14.75 -18.75
N SER A 23 8.06 -14.50 -17.59
CA SER A 23 9.52 -14.50 -17.43
C SER A 23 10.12 -15.86 -17.78
N GLY A 24 9.47 -16.94 -17.32
CA GLY A 24 9.81 -18.32 -17.68
C GLY A 24 9.81 -18.55 -19.19
N ILE A 25 8.70 -18.26 -19.86
CA ILE A 25 8.56 -18.43 -21.32
C ILE A 25 9.57 -17.57 -22.07
N LYS A 26 9.68 -16.29 -21.70
CA LYS A 26 10.61 -15.34 -22.35
C LYS A 26 12.05 -15.79 -22.25
N SER A 27 12.45 -16.39 -21.12
CA SER A 27 13.80 -16.94 -20.95
C SER A 27 14.08 -18.13 -21.88
N ALA A 28 13.05 -18.89 -22.26
CA ALA A 28 13.17 -20.06 -23.12
C ALA A 28 13.03 -19.74 -24.63
N THR A 29 12.19 -18.76 -25.00
CA THR A 29 11.89 -18.45 -26.42
C THR A 29 12.45 -17.11 -26.91
N GLY A 30 12.73 -16.17 -26.02
CA GLY A 30 13.01 -14.76 -26.36
C GLY A 30 11.80 -13.98 -26.89
N GLN A 31 10.66 -14.64 -27.16
CA GLN A 31 9.48 -14.09 -27.82
C GLN A 31 8.22 -14.43 -27.02
N CYS A 32 7.81 -13.53 -26.14
CA CYS A 32 6.56 -13.66 -25.37
C CYS A 32 5.92 -12.29 -25.17
N GLU A 33 4.61 -12.21 -25.32
CA GLU A 33 3.77 -11.07 -24.95
C GLU A 33 3.02 -11.38 -23.64
N ILE A 34 2.70 -10.35 -22.86
CA ILE A 34 1.83 -10.46 -21.68
C ILE A 34 0.80 -9.33 -21.73
N THR A 35 -0.47 -9.64 -21.50
CA THR A 35 -1.54 -8.64 -21.48
C THR A 35 -2.62 -8.98 -20.46
N ALA A 36 -3.29 -7.96 -19.93
CA ALA A 36 -4.48 -8.16 -19.11
C ALA A 36 -5.67 -8.51 -20.02
N LEU A 37 -6.61 -9.31 -19.52
CA LEU A 37 -7.78 -9.78 -20.28
C LEU A 37 -8.58 -8.63 -20.89
N ARG A 38 -8.76 -7.53 -20.15
CA ARG A 38 -9.51 -6.34 -20.60
C ARG A 38 -8.87 -5.65 -21.82
N ASP A 39 -7.57 -5.84 -22.01
CA ASP A 39 -6.75 -5.23 -23.06
C ASP A 39 -6.39 -6.25 -24.15
N ALA A 40 -6.91 -7.49 -24.05
CA ALA A 40 -6.62 -8.58 -24.96
C ALA A 40 -7.59 -8.57 -26.16
N ASP A 41 -7.05 -8.70 -27.38
CA ASP A 41 -7.84 -8.95 -28.59
C ASP A 41 -7.78 -10.43 -28.95
N ALA A 42 -8.91 -11.12 -28.81
CA ALA A 42 -9.01 -12.56 -29.10
C ALA A 42 -8.66 -12.91 -30.56
N ARG A 43 -8.83 -11.98 -31.51
CA ARG A 43 -8.51 -12.22 -32.93
C ARG A 43 -7.00 -12.35 -33.18
N ARG A 44 -6.18 -11.67 -32.37
CA ARG A 44 -4.71 -11.73 -32.47
C ARG A 44 -4.15 -13.09 -32.04
N LEU A 45 -4.94 -13.92 -31.36
CA LEU A 45 -4.50 -15.25 -30.90
C LEU A 45 -4.04 -16.16 -32.05
N VAL A 46 -4.49 -15.91 -33.29
CA VAL A 46 -4.03 -16.65 -34.48
C VAL A 46 -2.53 -16.50 -34.73
N GLU A 47 -1.92 -15.40 -34.26
CA GLU A 47 -0.49 -15.12 -34.43
C GLU A 47 0.41 -15.90 -33.48
N PHE A 48 -0.14 -16.52 -32.42
CA PHE A 48 0.63 -17.15 -31.36
C PHE A 48 0.57 -18.68 -31.46
N ASP A 49 1.70 -19.31 -31.16
CA ASP A 49 1.86 -20.78 -31.14
C ASP A 49 1.51 -21.38 -29.77
N LEU A 50 1.75 -20.60 -28.70
CA LEU A 50 1.53 -20.98 -27.32
C LEU A 50 0.76 -19.89 -26.57
N ILE A 51 -0.42 -20.24 -26.05
CA ILE A 51 -1.35 -19.30 -25.42
C ILE A 51 -1.55 -19.67 -23.95
N GLY A 52 -1.11 -18.79 -23.05
CA GLY A 52 -1.34 -18.89 -21.61
C GLY A 52 -2.56 -18.10 -21.17
N LEU A 53 -3.43 -18.72 -20.39
CA LEU A 53 -4.68 -18.12 -19.91
C LEU A 53 -4.82 -18.30 -18.40
N GLY A 54 -4.99 -17.21 -17.65
CA GLY A 54 -5.17 -17.35 -16.21
C GLY A 54 -6.04 -16.32 -15.51
N CYS A 55 -6.65 -16.76 -14.41
CA CYS A 55 -7.62 -15.98 -13.65
C CYS A 55 -7.67 -16.38 -12.18
N PRO A 56 -8.20 -15.52 -11.29
CA PRO A 56 -8.59 -15.91 -9.95
C PRO A 56 -9.81 -16.85 -9.98
N VAL A 57 -9.92 -17.69 -8.95
CA VAL A 57 -11.08 -18.56 -8.72
C VAL A 57 -12.10 -17.83 -7.83
N PHE A 58 -13.37 -17.74 -8.29
CA PHE A 58 -14.49 -17.23 -7.49
C PHE A 58 -15.57 -18.30 -7.40
N GLU A 59 -16.06 -18.60 -6.19
CA GLU A 59 -17.05 -19.67 -5.95
C GLU A 59 -16.74 -20.99 -6.68
N PHE A 60 -15.47 -21.36 -6.79
CA PHE A 60 -15.01 -22.58 -7.48
C PHE A 60 -15.36 -22.64 -8.99
N LYS A 61 -15.70 -21.50 -9.61
CA LYS A 61 -16.12 -21.37 -11.01
C LYS A 61 -15.19 -20.48 -11.82
N THR A 62 -15.28 -20.62 -13.15
CA THR A 62 -14.62 -19.73 -14.11
C THR A 62 -15.29 -18.34 -14.12
N PRO A 63 -14.53 -17.24 -14.03
CA PRO A 63 -15.08 -15.88 -14.13
C PRO A 63 -15.79 -15.64 -15.47
N ALA A 64 -16.94 -14.94 -15.43
CA ALA A 64 -17.79 -14.77 -16.62
C ALA A 64 -17.10 -13.98 -17.76
N ASN A 65 -16.28 -12.97 -17.46
CA ASN A 65 -15.45 -12.29 -18.47
C ASN A 65 -14.48 -13.25 -19.17
N PHE A 66 -13.93 -14.20 -18.45
CA PHE A 66 -12.99 -15.18 -19.00
C PHE A 66 -13.72 -16.16 -19.94
N LYS A 67 -14.91 -16.60 -19.54
CA LYS A 67 -15.79 -17.41 -20.40
C LYS A 67 -16.16 -16.67 -21.69
N ALA A 68 -16.62 -15.42 -21.57
CA ALA A 68 -16.94 -14.57 -22.72
C ALA A 68 -15.73 -14.37 -23.65
N PHE A 69 -14.54 -14.19 -23.08
CA PHE A 69 -13.31 -14.07 -23.86
C PHE A 69 -13.00 -15.35 -24.65
N ILE A 70 -13.08 -16.53 -24.03
CA ILE A 70 -12.89 -17.83 -24.72
C ILE A 70 -13.94 -18.00 -25.83
N GLU A 71 -15.21 -17.68 -25.55
CA GLU A 71 -16.29 -17.74 -26.55
C GLU A 71 -16.01 -16.83 -27.76
N SER A 72 -15.39 -15.66 -27.55
CA SER A 72 -15.02 -14.72 -28.61
C SER A 72 -13.80 -15.13 -29.44
N MET A 73 -13.04 -16.16 -29.03
CA MET A 73 -11.85 -16.61 -29.76
C MET A 73 -12.22 -17.18 -31.13
N PRO A 74 -11.39 -16.95 -32.16
CA PRO A 74 -11.49 -17.68 -33.42
C PRO A 74 -11.19 -19.18 -33.19
N ILE A 75 -11.44 -20.01 -34.20
CA ILE A 75 -10.95 -21.39 -34.18
C ILE A 75 -9.43 -21.37 -34.32
N LEU A 76 -8.75 -22.05 -33.41
CA LEU A 76 -7.30 -22.05 -33.20
C LEU A 76 -6.76 -23.48 -33.29
N GLU A 77 -7.20 -24.22 -34.31
CA GLU A 77 -6.92 -25.64 -34.52
C GLU A 77 -5.43 -25.97 -34.39
N GLY A 78 -5.12 -26.93 -33.53
CA GLY A 78 -3.77 -27.46 -33.33
C GLY A 78 -2.82 -26.52 -32.56
N LYS A 79 -3.24 -25.32 -32.17
CA LYS A 79 -2.42 -24.44 -31.33
C LYS A 79 -2.39 -24.94 -29.89
N HIS A 80 -1.28 -24.72 -29.21
CA HIS A 80 -1.10 -25.18 -27.85
C HIS A 80 -1.52 -24.09 -26.86
N CYS A 81 -2.16 -24.48 -25.77
CA CYS A 81 -2.47 -23.57 -24.66
C CYS A 81 -2.21 -24.19 -23.30
N PHE A 82 -2.03 -23.35 -22.30
CA PHE A 82 -1.98 -23.77 -20.90
C PHE A 82 -2.81 -22.84 -20.02
N LEU A 83 -3.25 -23.37 -18.89
CA LEU A 83 -4.09 -22.66 -17.94
C LEU A 83 -3.32 -22.32 -16.66
N PHE A 84 -3.68 -21.24 -15.99
CA PHE A 84 -3.22 -21.03 -14.62
C PHE A 84 -4.24 -20.31 -13.75
N ALA A 85 -4.21 -20.55 -12.44
CA ALA A 85 -5.16 -19.91 -11.53
C ALA A 85 -4.57 -19.62 -10.15
N THR A 86 -5.08 -18.56 -9.52
CA THR A 86 -4.84 -18.27 -8.10
C THR A 86 -6.10 -18.52 -7.29
N HIS A 87 -5.98 -19.19 -6.15
CA HIS A 87 -7.12 -19.52 -5.29
C HIS A 87 -6.84 -19.27 -3.81
N GLY A 88 -7.91 -19.15 -3.01
CA GLY A 88 -7.81 -19.01 -1.54
C GLY A 88 -7.80 -20.35 -0.83
N LEU A 89 -8.81 -21.18 -1.06
CA LEU A 89 -8.95 -22.47 -0.38
C LEU A 89 -8.77 -23.63 -1.36
N ASP A 90 -9.67 -23.72 -2.34
CA ASP A 90 -9.67 -24.74 -3.38
C ASP A 90 -9.82 -24.09 -4.75
N ARG A 91 -9.26 -24.73 -5.77
CA ARG A 91 -9.32 -24.29 -7.16
C ARG A 91 -10.57 -24.77 -7.89
N GLY A 92 -11.32 -25.71 -7.30
CA GLY A 92 -12.51 -26.28 -7.90
C GLY A 92 -12.22 -26.93 -9.25
N MET A 93 -13.14 -26.72 -10.20
CA MET A 93 -13.09 -27.31 -11.54
C MET A 93 -12.66 -26.35 -12.63
N ILE A 94 -12.11 -25.19 -12.25
CA ILE A 94 -11.85 -24.11 -13.19
C ILE A 94 -11.06 -24.57 -14.42
N PHE A 95 -10.10 -25.47 -14.23
CA PHE A 95 -9.29 -26.03 -15.31
C PHE A 95 -10.07 -26.97 -16.24
N ARG A 96 -11.00 -27.78 -15.71
CA ARG A 96 -11.89 -28.62 -16.51
C ARG A 96 -12.80 -27.75 -17.38
N ASP A 97 -13.46 -26.79 -16.74
CA ASP A 97 -14.46 -25.93 -17.40
C ASP A 97 -13.82 -25.05 -18.48
N MET A 98 -12.67 -24.43 -18.19
CA MET A 98 -11.90 -23.68 -19.20
C MET A 98 -11.33 -24.61 -20.27
N GLY A 99 -10.84 -25.79 -19.89
CA GLY A 99 -10.28 -26.77 -20.80
C GLY A 99 -11.29 -27.25 -21.84
N GLU A 100 -12.50 -27.59 -21.41
CA GLU A 100 -13.59 -27.99 -22.30
C GLU A 100 -13.92 -26.89 -23.32
N ALA A 101 -14.03 -25.64 -22.87
CA ALA A 101 -14.30 -24.50 -23.76
C ALA A 101 -13.17 -24.26 -24.77
N LEU A 102 -11.91 -24.46 -24.37
CA LEU A 102 -10.74 -24.29 -25.26
C LEU A 102 -10.64 -25.43 -26.29
N LEU A 103 -10.96 -26.67 -25.89
CA LEU A 103 -11.01 -27.81 -26.82
C LEU A 103 -12.05 -27.59 -27.93
N GLN A 104 -13.19 -26.98 -27.62
CA GLN A 104 -14.20 -26.59 -28.62
C GLN A 104 -13.70 -25.53 -29.62
N LYS A 105 -12.62 -24.81 -29.28
CA LYS A 105 -11.93 -23.87 -30.18
C LYS A 105 -10.77 -24.51 -30.95
N GLY A 106 -10.58 -25.83 -30.86
CA GLY A 106 -9.52 -26.56 -31.55
C GLY A 106 -8.13 -26.47 -30.89
N LEU A 107 -8.04 -25.88 -29.70
CA LEU A 107 -6.78 -25.77 -28.95
C LEU A 107 -6.43 -27.09 -28.26
N ILE A 108 -5.14 -27.34 -28.10
CA ILE A 108 -4.61 -28.46 -27.32
C ILE A 108 -4.15 -27.93 -25.97
N VAL A 109 -4.83 -28.32 -24.90
CA VAL A 109 -4.44 -27.94 -23.53
C VAL A 109 -3.26 -28.79 -23.07
N ILE A 110 -2.06 -28.20 -23.03
CA ILE A 110 -0.82 -28.92 -22.75
C ILE A 110 -0.41 -28.90 -21.27
N GLY A 111 -1.04 -28.08 -20.44
CA GLY A 111 -0.69 -27.99 -19.03
C GLY A 111 -1.57 -27.02 -18.23
N TYR A 112 -1.49 -27.11 -16.91
CA TYR A 112 -2.11 -26.17 -15.99
C TYR A 112 -1.26 -25.94 -14.74
N HIS A 113 -1.38 -24.77 -14.13
CA HIS A 113 -0.68 -24.41 -12.90
C HIS A 113 -1.60 -23.69 -11.91
N SER A 114 -1.51 -24.00 -10.62
CA SER A 114 -2.25 -23.26 -9.60
C SER A 114 -1.38 -22.98 -8.40
N CYS A 115 -1.56 -21.81 -7.80
CA CYS A 115 -0.96 -21.48 -6.51
C CYS A 115 -1.96 -20.76 -5.62
N TYR A 116 -1.64 -20.67 -4.34
CA TYR A 116 -2.37 -19.84 -3.41
C TYR A 116 -2.17 -18.37 -3.78
N GLY A 117 -3.22 -17.58 -3.63
CA GLY A 117 -3.15 -16.13 -3.75
C GLY A 117 -3.78 -15.49 -2.54
N GLU A 118 -3.36 -14.27 -2.26
CA GLU A 118 -3.94 -13.48 -1.18
C GLU A 118 -5.41 -13.19 -1.43
N VAL A 119 -6.27 -13.84 -0.64
CA VAL A 119 -7.73 -13.68 -0.71
C VAL A 119 -8.18 -12.85 0.47
N ARG A 120 -8.71 -11.66 0.17
CA ARG A 120 -9.30 -10.78 1.18
C ARG A 120 -10.80 -10.74 0.98
N MET A 121 -11.55 -11.38 1.86
CA MET A 121 -13.02 -11.37 1.87
C MET A 121 -13.55 -10.74 3.16
N PRO A 122 -14.71 -10.04 3.12
CA PRO A 122 -15.27 -9.39 4.31
C PRO A 122 -15.66 -10.36 5.43
N SER A 123 -15.99 -11.61 5.08
CA SER A 123 -16.47 -12.65 6.00
C SER A 123 -15.39 -13.58 6.57
N ILE A 124 -14.14 -13.47 6.11
CA ILE A 124 -13.06 -14.38 6.50
C ILE A 124 -12.19 -13.76 7.61
N PRO A 125 -11.84 -14.53 8.65
CA PRO A 125 -10.86 -14.19 9.68
C PRO A 125 -9.55 -13.57 9.21
N ARG A 126 -9.05 -12.64 10.05
CA ARG A 126 -7.76 -11.98 9.88
C ARG A 126 -6.79 -12.36 10.99
N PRO A 127 -5.47 -12.38 10.70
CA PRO A 127 -4.87 -12.43 9.36
C PRO A 127 -5.42 -13.60 8.52
N TYR A 128 -5.53 -13.44 7.20
CA TYR A 128 -6.13 -14.47 6.35
C TYR A 128 -5.17 -15.67 6.23
N PHE A 129 -5.71 -16.88 6.06
CA PHE A 129 -4.89 -18.09 5.93
C PHE A 129 -3.85 -18.03 4.80
N THR A 130 -4.17 -17.30 3.73
CA THR A 130 -3.32 -17.18 2.53
C THR A 130 -2.57 -15.86 2.45
N ASP A 131 -2.56 -15.05 3.51
CA ASP A 131 -1.79 -13.81 3.53
C ASP A 131 -0.30 -14.10 3.26
N GLY A 132 0.31 -13.27 2.42
CA GLY A 132 1.68 -13.45 1.95
C GLY A 132 1.83 -14.24 0.64
N HIS A 133 0.78 -14.93 0.16
CA HIS A 133 0.81 -15.63 -1.13
C HIS A 133 0.34 -14.74 -2.31
N PRO A 134 0.82 -14.96 -3.56
CA PRO A 134 1.91 -15.85 -3.91
C PRO A 134 3.25 -15.32 -3.38
N ASP A 135 4.01 -16.20 -2.73
CA ASP A 135 5.34 -15.89 -2.20
C ASP A 135 6.44 -16.16 -3.25
N SER A 136 7.71 -15.99 -2.87
CA SER A 136 8.83 -16.24 -3.79
C SER A 136 8.91 -17.67 -4.33
N VAL A 137 8.43 -18.66 -3.56
CA VAL A 137 8.43 -20.08 -3.98
C VAL A 137 7.32 -20.32 -4.99
N ASP A 138 6.12 -19.77 -4.78
CA ASP A 138 5.02 -19.82 -5.75
C ASP A 138 5.44 -19.20 -7.08
N LEU A 139 6.06 -18.02 -7.02
CA LEU A 139 6.51 -17.30 -8.21
C LEU A 139 7.64 -18.04 -8.93
N LYS A 140 8.56 -18.68 -8.21
CA LYS A 140 9.57 -19.55 -8.83
C LYS A 140 8.92 -20.73 -9.54
N GLY A 141 7.96 -21.40 -8.90
CA GLY A 141 7.22 -22.51 -9.50
C GLY A 141 6.44 -22.10 -10.76
N ALA A 142 5.84 -20.92 -10.74
CA ALA A 142 5.16 -20.34 -11.90
C ALA A 142 6.13 -20.04 -13.06
N ALA A 143 7.33 -19.51 -12.78
CA ALA A 143 8.36 -19.28 -13.78
C ALA A 143 8.91 -20.60 -14.38
N ASP A 144 9.15 -21.60 -13.53
CA ASP A 144 9.61 -22.92 -13.97
C ASP A 144 8.54 -23.61 -14.84
N PHE A 145 7.26 -23.50 -14.46
CA PHE A 145 6.13 -23.95 -15.28
C PHE A 145 6.08 -23.27 -16.66
N GLY A 146 6.31 -21.95 -16.72
CA GLY A 146 6.37 -21.23 -17.99
C GLY A 146 7.44 -21.79 -18.95
N LYS A 147 8.64 -22.12 -18.44
CA LYS A 147 9.69 -22.77 -19.23
C LYS A 147 9.26 -24.17 -19.70
N GLU A 148 8.68 -24.95 -18.79
CA GLU A 148 8.20 -26.29 -19.07
C GLU A 148 7.16 -26.32 -20.19
N MET A 149 6.24 -25.35 -20.23
CA MET A 149 5.22 -25.27 -21.29
C MET A 149 5.81 -25.07 -22.69
N VAL A 150 6.93 -24.35 -22.79
CA VAL A 150 7.65 -24.19 -24.05
C VAL A 150 8.26 -25.52 -24.49
N GLU A 151 8.99 -26.19 -23.60
CA GLU A 151 9.60 -27.51 -23.88
C GLU A 151 8.53 -28.53 -24.27
N ARG A 152 7.46 -28.61 -23.48
CA ARG A 152 6.34 -29.52 -23.69
C ARG A 152 5.65 -29.26 -25.02
N SER A 153 5.42 -28.00 -25.37
CA SER A 153 4.84 -27.60 -26.66
C SER A 153 5.69 -28.07 -27.85
N LEU A 154 7.02 -27.95 -27.76
CA LEU A 154 7.94 -28.44 -28.80
C LEU A 154 7.89 -29.96 -28.95
N ARG A 155 7.92 -30.70 -27.82
CA ARG A 155 7.88 -32.17 -27.82
C ARG A 155 6.56 -32.73 -28.34
N ILE A 156 5.43 -32.12 -27.97
CA ILE A 156 4.11 -32.48 -28.52
C ILE A 156 4.07 -32.24 -30.03
N SER A 157 4.64 -31.11 -30.50
CA SER A 157 4.74 -30.82 -31.95
C SER A 157 5.60 -31.84 -32.70
N GLN A 158 6.53 -32.51 -32.00
CA GLN A 158 7.37 -33.60 -32.54
C GLN A 158 6.72 -34.99 -32.43
N GLY A 159 5.50 -35.08 -31.89
CA GLY A 159 4.71 -36.31 -31.85
C GLY A 159 4.58 -36.97 -30.47
N GLU A 160 5.18 -36.43 -29.41
CA GLU A 160 5.03 -36.96 -28.04
C GLU A 160 3.67 -36.58 -27.43
N LYS A 161 2.60 -37.25 -27.88
CA LYS A 161 1.23 -37.01 -27.40
C LYS A 161 0.98 -37.39 -25.94
N GLY A 162 1.84 -38.24 -25.35
CA GLY A 162 1.72 -38.68 -23.94
C GLY A 162 1.92 -37.57 -22.91
N LEU A 163 2.32 -36.37 -23.33
CA LEU A 163 2.50 -35.20 -22.47
C LEU A 163 1.24 -34.34 -22.30
N ILE A 164 0.18 -34.61 -23.08
CA ILE A 164 -1.08 -33.87 -23.01
C ILE A 164 -1.87 -34.36 -21.77
N PRO A 165 -2.15 -33.49 -20.79
CA PRO A 165 -2.92 -33.87 -19.60
C PRO A 165 -4.38 -34.18 -19.94
N ASP A 166 -4.94 -35.21 -19.30
CA ASP A 166 -6.38 -35.49 -19.34
C ASP A 166 -7.14 -34.56 -18.38
N ILE A 167 -7.38 -33.33 -18.84
CA ILE A 167 -8.06 -32.28 -18.08
C ILE A 167 -9.56 -32.57 -17.86
N LEU A 168 -10.16 -33.42 -18.69
CA LEU A 168 -11.59 -33.77 -18.62
C LEU A 168 -11.86 -34.82 -17.52
N SER A 169 -10.86 -35.63 -17.16
CA SER A 169 -10.95 -36.59 -16.06
C SER A 169 -10.96 -35.98 -14.66
N MET A 170 -10.78 -34.67 -14.53
CA MET A 170 -10.74 -33.99 -13.23
C MET A 170 -12.09 -34.13 -12.49
N LYS A 171 -12.04 -34.73 -11.29
CA LYS A 171 -13.23 -35.03 -10.49
C LYS A 171 -13.67 -33.85 -9.64
N GLU A 172 -14.99 -33.75 -9.47
CA GLU A 172 -15.66 -32.76 -8.62
C GLU A 172 -15.36 -32.94 -7.14
N ARG A 173 -15.23 -31.81 -6.46
CA ARG A 173 -15.39 -31.73 -5.01
C ARG A 173 -16.44 -30.66 -4.74
N LEU A 174 -17.65 -31.10 -4.39
CA LEU A 174 -18.76 -30.21 -4.04
C LEU A 174 -18.48 -29.59 -2.67
N PHE A 175 -18.12 -28.31 -2.67
CA PHE A 175 -18.38 -27.45 -1.53
C PHE A 175 -19.85 -27.03 -1.56
N PRO A 176 -20.52 -26.94 -0.40
CA PRO A 176 -21.83 -26.30 -0.35
C PRO A 176 -21.71 -24.87 -0.89
N PRO A 177 -22.73 -24.34 -1.60
CA PRO A 177 -22.71 -22.97 -2.06
C PRO A 177 -22.54 -22.02 -0.87
N GLU A 178 -21.57 -21.11 -0.96
CA GLU A 178 -21.36 -20.08 0.06
C GLU A 178 -22.65 -19.25 0.21
N PRO A 179 -23.02 -18.86 1.44
CA PRO A 179 -24.04 -17.84 1.62
C PRO A 179 -23.60 -16.56 0.88
N SER A 180 -24.54 -15.84 0.26
CA SER A 180 -24.25 -14.55 -0.38
C SER A 180 -24.97 -13.42 0.34
N VAL A 181 -24.35 -12.24 0.34
CA VAL A 181 -24.94 -11.02 0.92
C VAL A 181 -25.44 -10.12 -0.19
N GLU A 182 -26.61 -9.53 0.02
CA GLU A 182 -27.16 -8.51 -0.87
C GLU A 182 -26.36 -7.21 -0.75
N LEU A 183 -25.80 -6.72 -1.87
CA LEU A 183 -25.17 -5.42 -1.94
C LEU A 183 -26.21 -4.35 -2.30
N LYS A 184 -26.26 -3.27 -1.52
CA LYS A 184 -27.17 -2.14 -1.72
C LYS A 184 -26.39 -0.89 -2.10
N LEU A 185 -26.85 -0.18 -3.13
CA LEU A 185 -26.26 1.09 -3.54
C LEU A 185 -26.96 2.25 -2.83
N ASN A 186 -26.23 2.97 -1.99
CA ASN A 186 -26.65 4.24 -1.42
C ASN A 186 -26.45 5.36 -2.47
N LYS A 187 -27.56 5.83 -3.06
CA LYS A 187 -27.55 6.84 -4.12
C LYS A 187 -27.03 8.20 -3.65
N GLU A 188 -27.18 8.56 -2.37
CA GLU A 188 -26.71 9.84 -1.82
C GLU A 188 -25.18 9.90 -1.72
N LYS A 189 -24.56 8.75 -1.39
CA LYS A 189 -23.09 8.61 -1.36
C LYS A 189 -22.49 8.34 -2.75
N CYS A 190 -23.30 7.85 -3.69
CA CYS A 190 -22.85 7.54 -5.03
C CYS A 190 -22.52 8.82 -5.81
N ARG A 191 -21.36 8.84 -6.48
CA ARG A 191 -20.92 9.97 -7.31
C ARG A 191 -20.90 9.65 -8.80
N TYR A 192 -21.59 8.60 -9.24
CA TYR A 192 -21.75 8.32 -10.67
C TYR A 192 -22.49 9.49 -11.36
N PRO A 193 -22.13 9.92 -12.59
CA PRO A 193 -21.11 9.34 -13.48
C PRO A 193 -19.67 9.84 -13.25
N ILE A 194 -19.45 10.74 -12.30
CA ILE A 194 -18.11 11.27 -11.96
C ILE A 194 -17.18 10.13 -11.49
N CYS A 195 -17.72 9.20 -10.70
CA CYS A 195 -17.02 7.99 -10.27
C CYS A 195 -17.63 6.74 -10.92
N ARG A 196 -16.82 5.99 -11.69
CA ARG A 196 -17.23 4.77 -12.40
C ARG A 196 -16.54 3.48 -11.94
N LEU A 197 -15.75 3.51 -10.89
CA LEU A 197 -14.88 2.38 -10.49
C LEU A 197 -15.62 1.03 -10.38
N CYS A 198 -16.79 0.98 -9.73
CA CYS A 198 -17.54 -0.26 -9.60
C CYS A 198 -18.10 -0.79 -10.93
N VAL A 199 -18.40 0.10 -11.88
CA VAL A 199 -18.85 -0.23 -13.23
C VAL A 199 -17.65 -0.75 -14.05
N ASP A 200 -16.57 0.03 -14.08
CA ASP A 200 -15.42 -0.22 -14.97
C ASP A 200 -14.59 -1.45 -14.54
N HIS A 201 -14.64 -1.81 -13.26
CA HIS A 201 -13.93 -2.96 -12.72
C HIS A 201 -14.83 -4.17 -12.43
N CYS A 202 -16.12 -4.12 -12.80
CA CYS A 202 -16.97 -5.28 -12.71
C CYS A 202 -16.52 -6.33 -13.75
N PRO A 203 -16.19 -7.57 -13.35
CA PRO A 203 -15.76 -8.61 -14.30
C PRO A 203 -16.93 -9.22 -15.08
N VAL A 204 -18.15 -8.71 -14.92
CA VAL A 204 -19.33 -9.24 -15.59
C VAL A 204 -20.10 -8.12 -16.25
N GLU A 205 -20.16 -8.17 -17.56
CA GLU A 205 -20.86 -7.16 -18.36
C GLU A 205 -22.35 -7.11 -18.01
N GLY A 206 -22.84 -5.89 -17.78
CA GLY A 206 -24.24 -5.63 -17.39
C GLY A 206 -24.63 -6.17 -16.01
N CYS A 207 -23.67 -6.52 -15.15
CA CYS A 207 -23.94 -6.80 -13.73
C CYS A 207 -24.14 -5.50 -12.93
N ILE A 208 -23.43 -4.43 -13.32
CA ILE A 208 -23.58 -3.08 -12.77
C ILE A 208 -23.74 -2.11 -13.95
N ASP A 209 -24.88 -1.45 -14.03
CA ASP A 209 -25.17 -0.35 -14.94
C ASP A 209 -25.93 0.74 -14.19
N LEU A 210 -25.19 1.77 -13.79
CA LEU A 210 -25.70 2.90 -13.02
C LEU A 210 -26.32 4.00 -13.89
N SER A 211 -26.31 3.84 -15.22
CA SER A 211 -26.92 4.80 -16.15
C SER A 211 -28.43 4.60 -16.34
N GLN A 212 -28.94 3.43 -15.97
CA GLN A 212 -30.36 3.07 -16.12
C GLN A 212 -31.22 3.59 -14.97
N ASP A 213 -32.52 3.71 -15.22
CA ASP A 213 -33.55 3.95 -14.20
C ASP A 213 -34.67 2.89 -14.30
N PRO A 214 -34.84 2.00 -13.31
CA PRO A 214 -34.02 1.88 -12.10
C PRO A 214 -32.59 1.40 -12.40
N VAL A 215 -31.63 1.82 -11.56
CA VAL A 215 -30.23 1.41 -11.70
C VAL A 215 -30.10 -0.11 -11.63
N VAL A 216 -29.25 -0.68 -12.47
CA VAL A 216 -28.87 -2.09 -12.39
C VAL A 216 -27.64 -2.18 -11.50
N PHE A 217 -27.75 -2.80 -10.33
CA PHE A 217 -26.62 -2.96 -9.41
C PHE A 217 -26.56 -4.37 -8.85
N ALA A 218 -25.38 -4.99 -8.95
CA ALA A 218 -25.11 -6.35 -8.46
C ALA A 218 -26.18 -7.37 -8.89
N LYS A 219 -26.55 -7.37 -10.18
CA LYS A 219 -27.63 -8.23 -10.71
C LYS A 219 -27.41 -9.69 -10.34
N LYS A 220 -28.35 -10.27 -9.57
CA LYS A 220 -28.19 -11.57 -8.88
C LYS A 220 -27.81 -12.73 -9.81
N GLU A 221 -28.38 -12.78 -11.02
CA GLU A 221 -28.10 -13.86 -11.99
C GLU A 221 -26.72 -13.75 -12.65
N LYS A 222 -26.05 -12.60 -12.50
CA LYS A 222 -24.74 -12.28 -13.11
C LYS A 222 -23.63 -12.07 -12.08
N CYS A 223 -23.95 -11.71 -10.84
CA CYS A 223 -22.96 -11.38 -9.82
C CYS A 223 -22.10 -12.60 -9.46
N LEU A 224 -20.77 -12.43 -9.45
CA LEU A 224 -19.82 -13.47 -9.03
C LEU A 224 -19.58 -13.51 -7.51
N ASN A 225 -20.28 -12.68 -6.74
CA ASN A 225 -20.06 -12.51 -5.29
C ASN A 225 -18.58 -12.27 -4.89
N CYS A 226 -17.78 -11.67 -5.78
CA CYS A 226 -16.39 -11.31 -5.48
C CYS A 226 -16.27 -10.12 -4.50
N TYR A 227 -17.39 -9.39 -4.32
CA TYR A 227 -17.53 -8.16 -3.52
C TYR A 227 -16.52 -7.06 -3.88
N PHE A 228 -15.92 -7.12 -5.07
CA PHE A 228 -14.88 -6.18 -5.48
C PHE A 228 -15.42 -4.76 -5.64
N CYS A 229 -16.65 -4.60 -6.15
CA CYS A 229 -17.31 -3.29 -6.24
C CYS A 229 -17.44 -2.61 -4.88
N TRP A 230 -17.82 -3.36 -3.84
CA TRP A 230 -17.85 -2.87 -2.46
C TRP A 230 -16.46 -2.47 -1.98
N LYS A 231 -15.45 -3.32 -2.18
CA LYS A 231 -14.05 -3.08 -1.76
C LYS A 231 -13.46 -1.80 -2.35
N ILE A 232 -13.76 -1.48 -3.61
CA ILE A 232 -13.16 -0.36 -4.33
C ILE A 232 -14.01 0.92 -4.28
N CYS A 233 -15.15 0.93 -3.58
CA CYS A 233 -16.02 2.11 -3.52
C CYS A 233 -15.40 3.21 -2.64
N PRO A 234 -14.93 4.34 -3.21
CA PRO A 234 -14.22 5.36 -2.42
C PRO A 234 -15.15 6.12 -1.48
N ASN A 235 -16.45 6.15 -1.78
CA ASN A 235 -17.44 6.91 -1.05
C ASN A 235 -18.22 6.07 -0.01
N GLY A 236 -17.89 4.77 0.12
CA GLY A 236 -18.69 3.85 0.95
C GLY A 236 -20.16 3.80 0.52
N ALA A 237 -20.44 3.98 -0.77
CA ALA A 237 -21.77 4.01 -1.34
C ALA A 237 -22.38 2.63 -1.57
N ILE A 238 -21.60 1.55 -1.36
CA ILE A 238 -22.09 0.18 -1.46
C ILE A 238 -22.14 -0.36 -0.04
N GLU A 239 -23.32 -0.78 0.38
CA GLU A 239 -23.64 -1.21 1.74
C GLU A 239 -24.05 -2.69 1.72
N ALA A 240 -23.74 -3.42 2.78
CA ALA A 240 -24.10 -4.83 2.92
C ALA A 240 -24.17 -5.20 4.41
N ASP A 241 -25.05 -6.14 4.75
CA ASP A 241 -25.09 -6.75 6.07
C ASP A 241 -24.24 -8.01 6.06
N TRP A 242 -23.06 -7.90 6.66
CA TRP A 242 -22.04 -8.94 6.60
C TRP A 242 -22.10 -9.91 7.78
N GLU A 243 -22.85 -9.57 8.83
CA GLU A 243 -22.90 -10.37 10.06
C GLU A 243 -23.37 -11.82 9.82
N PRO A 244 -24.45 -12.06 9.03
CA PRO A 244 -24.89 -13.43 8.73
C PRO A 244 -23.83 -14.26 8.00
N LEU A 245 -23.08 -13.63 7.09
CA LEU A 245 -22.08 -14.31 6.28
C LEU A 245 -20.85 -14.72 7.10
N ALA A 246 -20.38 -13.85 8.01
CA ALA A 246 -19.28 -14.20 8.90
C ALA A 246 -19.65 -15.34 9.85
N LYS A 247 -20.84 -15.30 10.45
CA LYS A 247 -21.31 -16.39 11.32
C LYS A 247 -21.35 -17.73 10.58
N ALA A 248 -21.93 -17.74 9.38
CA ALA A 248 -21.96 -18.93 8.54
C ALA A 248 -20.56 -19.45 8.19
N PHE A 249 -19.61 -18.56 7.84
CA PHE A 249 -18.24 -18.97 7.56
C PHE A 249 -17.58 -19.67 8.77
N ILE A 250 -17.69 -19.07 9.96
CA ILE A 250 -17.06 -19.60 11.18
C ILE A 250 -17.67 -20.94 11.60
N GLU A 251 -19.00 -21.02 11.63
CA GLU A 251 -19.72 -22.19 12.15
C GLU A 251 -19.71 -23.37 11.17
N ILE A 252 -19.72 -23.10 9.87
CA ILE A 252 -19.98 -24.10 8.83
C ILE A 252 -18.73 -24.37 7.97
N GLU A 253 -18.06 -23.32 7.49
CA GLU A 253 -17.04 -23.46 6.44
C GLU A 253 -15.62 -23.61 6.99
N LEU A 254 -15.29 -22.88 8.06
CA LEU A 254 -13.95 -22.80 8.65
C LEU A 254 -13.37 -24.18 9.02
N PRO A 255 -14.10 -25.12 9.66
CA PRO A 255 -13.57 -26.44 9.96
C PRO A 255 -13.19 -27.24 8.70
N GLY A 256 -13.93 -27.05 7.61
CA GLY A 256 -13.65 -27.67 6.31
C GLY A 256 -12.44 -27.04 5.63
N ALA A 257 -12.35 -25.71 5.65
CA ALA A 257 -11.24 -24.93 5.12
C ALA A 257 -9.91 -25.31 5.78
N LEU A 258 -9.87 -25.41 7.12
CA LEU A 258 -8.66 -25.81 7.86
C LEU A 258 -8.18 -27.20 7.46
N LYS A 259 -9.09 -28.19 7.37
CA LYS A 259 -8.76 -29.56 6.93
C LYS A 259 -8.22 -29.60 5.50
N LEU A 260 -8.65 -28.70 4.62
CA LEU A 260 -8.09 -28.61 3.27
C LEU A 260 -6.66 -28.08 3.29
N LEU A 261 -6.43 -26.99 4.02
CA LEU A 261 -5.12 -26.36 4.11
C LEU A 261 -4.11 -27.31 4.76
N GLU A 262 -4.49 -28.04 5.81
CA GLU A 262 -3.67 -29.09 6.42
C GLU A 262 -3.28 -30.19 5.43
N ARG A 263 -4.21 -30.64 4.58
CA ARG A 263 -3.91 -31.64 3.54
C ARG A 263 -3.02 -31.10 2.45
N ALA A 264 -3.19 -29.83 2.08
CA ALA A 264 -2.36 -29.16 1.09
C ALA A 264 -0.93 -28.97 1.63
N GLU A 265 -0.81 -28.60 2.90
CA GLU A 265 0.45 -28.47 3.63
C GLU A 265 1.19 -29.82 3.73
N ALA A 266 0.49 -30.89 4.11
CA ALA A 266 1.04 -32.25 4.15
C ALA A 266 1.52 -32.77 2.78
N ARG A 267 0.99 -32.22 1.69
CA ARG A 267 1.39 -32.55 0.31
C ARG A 267 2.45 -31.59 -0.25
N GLY A 268 2.86 -30.57 0.51
CA GLY A 268 3.79 -29.53 0.07
C GLY A 268 3.20 -28.52 -0.92
N TYR A 269 1.88 -28.46 -1.07
CA TYR A 269 1.18 -27.53 -1.97
C TYR A 269 0.84 -26.19 -1.31
N PHE A 270 0.78 -26.14 0.02
CA PHE A 270 0.51 -24.93 0.80
C PHE A 270 1.63 -24.71 1.83
N ARG A 271 1.99 -23.44 2.07
CA ARG A 271 2.93 -23.05 3.12
C ARG A 271 2.22 -22.11 4.06
N ARG A 272 2.32 -22.35 5.36
CA ARG A 272 1.73 -21.46 6.35
C ARG A 272 2.67 -20.28 6.60
N LEU A 273 2.33 -19.11 6.06
CA LEU A 273 3.08 -17.86 6.27
C LEU A 273 2.54 -17.01 7.43
N VAL A 274 1.43 -17.45 8.02
CA VAL A 274 0.73 -16.79 9.12
C VAL A 274 0.61 -17.75 10.30
N ASP A 275 1.16 -17.36 11.45
CA ASP A 275 1.27 -18.25 12.61
C ASP A 275 -0.09 -18.57 13.26
N LYS A 276 -0.96 -17.57 13.39
CA LYS A 276 -2.28 -17.73 14.01
C LYS A 276 -3.30 -16.80 13.36
N VAL A 277 -4.47 -17.36 13.05
CA VAL A 277 -5.65 -16.61 12.62
C VAL A 277 -6.52 -16.37 13.85
N ASP A 278 -6.93 -15.13 14.08
CA ASP A 278 -7.79 -14.79 15.20
C ASP A 278 -9.26 -14.99 14.78
N VAL A 279 -9.84 -16.09 15.26
CA VAL A 279 -11.24 -16.46 15.00
C VAL A 279 -12.23 -15.81 15.97
N ASP A 280 -11.73 -15.08 16.96
CA ASP A 280 -12.52 -14.36 17.97
C ASP A 280 -12.35 -12.84 17.88
N ALA A 281 -11.36 -12.34 17.11
CA ALA A 281 -11.17 -10.92 16.83
C ALA A 281 -12.46 -10.28 16.29
N PRO A 282 -12.81 -9.06 16.72
CA PRO A 282 -14.07 -8.44 16.38
C PRO A 282 -14.22 -8.26 14.85
N TRP A 283 -15.15 -9.05 14.33
CA TRP A 283 -15.76 -8.93 13.02
C TRP A 283 -16.43 -7.57 12.89
N TYR A 284 -16.17 -6.86 11.79
CA TYR A 284 -16.79 -5.56 11.49
C TYR A 284 -16.57 -4.47 12.54
N THR A 285 -15.37 -4.30 13.11
CA THR A 285 -15.04 -2.99 13.65
C THR A 285 -14.88 -2.00 12.50
N PHE A 286 -15.93 -1.20 12.31
CA PHE A 286 -15.95 0.13 11.70
C PHE A 286 -14.88 1.11 12.25
N CYS A 287 -13.91 0.63 13.04
CA CYS A 287 -12.89 1.43 13.70
C CYS A 287 -11.47 1.19 13.14
N ASP A 288 -11.28 0.15 12.33
CA ASP A 288 -10.07 -0.01 11.55
C ASP A 288 -10.49 -0.32 10.10
N ARG A 289 -9.93 0.42 9.14
CA ARG A 289 -9.61 -0.17 7.85
C ARG A 289 -8.19 -0.74 7.99
N PRO A 290 -7.88 -1.82 8.75
CA PRO A 290 -6.50 -2.26 8.84
C PRO A 290 -6.27 -3.07 7.57
N ALA A 291 -5.71 -2.48 6.52
CA ALA A 291 -5.26 -3.18 5.32
C ALA A 291 -6.20 -4.33 4.85
N LEU A 292 -7.37 -4.00 4.30
CA LEU A 292 -7.77 -4.73 3.09
C LEU A 292 -7.01 -4.02 1.98
N HIS A 293 -6.46 -4.73 1.00
CA HIS A 293 -6.03 -4.21 -0.29
C HIS A 293 -7.30 -3.74 -1.04
N ILE A 294 -8.13 -2.89 -0.40
CA ILE A 294 -8.47 -1.62 -1.02
C ILE A 294 -7.11 -1.09 -1.42
N GLU A 295 -6.89 -0.74 -2.68
CA GLU A 295 -5.84 0.23 -2.92
C GLU A 295 -6.21 1.43 -2.04
N ALA A 296 -5.71 1.49 -0.80
CA ALA A 296 -5.68 2.71 -0.01
C ALA A 296 -5.21 3.73 -1.02
N ALA A 297 -6.03 4.77 -1.23
CA ALA A 297 -5.90 5.64 -2.39
C ALA A 297 -4.40 5.88 -2.59
N PRO A 298 -3.80 5.62 -3.76
CA PRO A 298 -2.36 5.37 -3.81
C PRO A 298 -1.49 6.46 -3.14
N CYS A 299 -2.03 7.67 -3.04
CA CYS A 299 -1.53 8.74 -2.18
C CYS A 299 -1.29 8.36 -0.69
N MET A 300 -2.21 7.63 -0.05
CA MET A 300 -2.10 7.07 1.30
C MET A 300 -1.02 5.99 1.41
N LEU A 301 -0.93 5.10 0.40
CA LEU A 301 0.09 4.04 0.39
C LEU A 301 1.48 4.62 0.21
N ALA A 302 1.61 5.64 -0.65
CA ALA A 302 2.85 6.35 -0.86
C ALA A 302 3.24 7.24 0.33
N CYS A 303 2.28 7.61 1.19
CA CYS A 303 2.56 8.36 2.41
C CYS A 303 3.25 7.46 3.45
N PRO A 304 4.46 7.79 3.93
CA PRO A 304 5.20 6.95 4.89
C PRO A 304 4.48 6.74 6.23
N ILE A 305 3.56 7.64 6.58
CA ILE A 305 2.75 7.58 7.80
C ILE A 305 1.28 7.23 7.51
N HIS A 306 0.97 6.74 6.31
CA HIS A 306 -0.36 6.28 5.92
C HIS A 306 -1.51 7.24 6.23
N MET A 307 -1.26 8.54 6.06
CA MET A 307 -2.24 9.60 6.33
C MET A 307 -3.51 9.44 5.48
N ASP A 308 -4.68 9.71 6.07
CA ASP A 308 -5.99 9.69 5.37
C ASP A 308 -6.17 10.91 4.46
N ILE A 309 -5.46 10.87 3.33
CA ILE A 309 -5.46 11.94 2.33
C ILE A 309 -6.84 12.17 1.70
N PRO A 310 -7.55 11.14 1.20
CA PRO A 310 -8.90 11.34 0.68
C PRO A 310 -9.86 11.95 1.70
N GLY A 311 -9.75 11.54 2.97
CA GLY A 311 -10.59 12.05 4.05
C GLY A 311 -10.41 13.55 4.26
N TYR A 312 -9.20 14.03 4.51
CA TYR A 312 -9.02 15.46 4.77
C TYR A 312 -9.19 16.32 3.52
N VAL A 313 -8.90 15.79 2.32
CA VAL A 313 -9.19 16.48 1.05
C VAL A 313 -10.69 16.72 0.92
N SER A 314 -11.51 15.71 1.24
CA SER A 314 -12.98 15.82 1.18
C SER A 314 -13.51 16.81 2.21
N LEU A 315 -13.03 16.74 3.46
CA LEU A 315 -13.39 17.69 4.51
C LEU A 315 -13.02 19.13 4.13
N ALA A 316 -11.82 19.33 3.57
CA ALA A 316 -11.39 20.64 3.10
C ALA A 316 -12.26 21.16 1.95
N ALA A 317 -12.67 20.28 1.01
CA ALA A 317 -13.59 20.64 -0.07
C ALA A 317 -14.99 21.04 0.43
N GLU A 318 -15.44 20.49 1.57
CA GLU A 318 -16.68 20.87 2.25
C GLU A 318 -16.54 22.13 3.14
N GLY A 319 -15.35 22.75 3.21
CA GLY A 319 -15.08 23.89 4.09
C GLY A 319 -14.90 23.52 5.57
N LYS A 320 -14.87 22.22 5.91
CA LYS A 320 -14.70 21.68 7.26
C LYS A 320 -13.22 21.63 7.64
N LEU A 321 -12.58 22.80 7.71
CA LEU A 321 -11.13 22.92 7.87
C LEU A 321 -10.63 22.44 9.24
N LYS A 322 -11.41 22.65 10.31
CA LYS A 322 -11.07 22.20 11.66
C LYS A 322 -11.04 20.66 11.71
N GLU A 323 -12.05 20.01 11.15
CA GLU A 323 -12.17 18.56 11.07
C GLU A 323 -11.09 17.96 10.17
N ALA A 324 -10.80 18.61 9.04
CA ALA A 324 -9.70 18.22 8.15
C ALA A 324 -8.36 18.24 8.88
N TYR A 325 -8.08 19.32 9.63
CA TYR A 325 -6.87 19.45 10.44
C TYR A 325 -6.78 18.38 11.54
N GLN A 326 -7.87 18.17 12.27
CA GLN A 326 -7.94 17.11 13.30
C GLN A 326 -7.67 15.73 12.70
N LEU A 327 -8.23 15.43 11.52
CA LEU A 327 -7.98 14.17 10.82
C LEU A 327 -6.51 14.00 10.43
N ILE A 328 -5.86 15.06 9.92
CA ILE A 328 -4.42 15.05 9.63
C ILE A 328 -3.61 14.78 10.92
N ARG A 329 -3.96 15.47 12.00
CA ARG A 329 -3.26 15.41 13.30
C ARG A 329 -3.32 14.07 13.99
N ARG A 330 -4.34 13.24 13.70
CA ARG A 330 -4.47 11.90 14.30
C ARG A 330 -3.21 11.04 14.14
N ILE A 331 -2.51 11.18 13.01
CA ILE A 331 -1.30 10.39 12.72
C ILE A 331 -0.07 11.26 12.42
N ASN A 332 -0.27 12.55 12.12
CA ASN A 332 0.83 13.47 11.88
C ASN A 332 0.86 14.56 12.94
N PRO A 333 1.74 14.45 13.95
CA PRO A 333 1.89 15.48 14.99
C PRO A 333 2.59 16.75 14.50
N LEU A 334 3.14 16.75 13.27
CA LEU A 334 3.85 17.89 12.66
C LEU A 334 3.20 18.30 11.32
N PRO A 335 1.90 18.63 11.31
CA PRO A 335 1.15 18.90 10.08
C PRO A 335 1.67 20.12 9.33
N ALA A 336 1.98 21.22 10.04
CA ALA A 336 2.38 22.47 9.42
C ALA A 336 3.78 22.38 8.81
N VAL A 337 4.73 21.72 9.48
CA VAL A 337 6.07 21.46 8.94
C VAL A 337 6.00 20.49 7.74
N CYS A 338 5.35 19.33 7.90
CA CYS A 338 5.23 18.35 6.82
C CYS A 338 4.54 18.91 5.57
N SER A 339 3.64 19.89 5.71
CA SER A 339 3.01 20.56 4.56
C SER A 339 3.97 21.38 3.68
N ARG A 340 5.16 21.73 4.19
CA ARG A 340 6.14 22.60 3.51
C ARG A 340 7.38 21.86 3.01
N VAL A 341 7.84 20.86 3.74
CA VAL A 341 9.15 20.21 3.48
C VAL A 341 9.04 18.76 3.04
N CYS A 342 7.84 18.19 3.02
CA CYS A 342 7.61 16.83 2.52
C CYS A 342 7.84 16.76 1.00
N TYR A 343 8.44 15.66 0.54
CA TYR A 343 8.61 15.34 -0.89
C TYR A 343 7.34 14.83 -1.57
N HIS A 344 6.19 14.89 -0.88
CA HIS A 344 4.85 14.59 -1.41
C HIS A 344 4.77 13.36 -2.34
N PRO A 345 5.31 12.18 -1.93
CA PRO A 345 5.19 10.95 -2.73
C PRO A 345 3.72 10.56 -2.98
N CYS A 346 2.83 11.09 -2.15
CA CYS A 346 1.39 10.99 -2.32
C CYS A 346 0.84 11.64 -3.59
N GLU A 347 1.46 12.72 -4.07
CA GLU A 347 1.09 13.38 -5.32
C GLU A 347 1.58 12.58 -6.53
N ASP A 348 2.79 12.01 -6.46
CA ASP A 348 3.35 11.14 -7.50
C ASP A 348 2.47 9.91 -7.74
N ALA A 349 1.93 9.34 -6.66
CA ALA A 349 1.02 8.20 -6.74
C ALA A 349 -0.43 8.59 -7.12
N CYS A 350 -0.77 9.87 -7.19
CA CYS A 350 -2.16 10.31 -7.31
C CYS A 350 -2.79 9.90 -8.65
N LYS A 351 -3.79 9.00 -8.62
CA LYS A 351 -4.51 8.54 -9.83
C LYS A 351 -5.12 9.64 -10.69
N ARG A 352 -5.29 10.86 -10.18
CA ARG A 352 -5.78 11.98 -10.98
C ARG A 352 -4.85 12.31 -12.16
N HIS A 353 -3.56 11.95 -12.07
CA HIS A 353 -2.62 12.08 -13.19
C HIS A 353 -3.06 11.34 -14.47
N TYR A 354 -3.97 10.36 -14.38
CA TYR A 354 -4.52 9.67 -15.57
C TYR A 354 -5.56 10.51 -16.31
N LEU A 355 -6.06 11.59 -15.70
CA LEU A 355 -7.04 12.51 -16.29
C LEU A 355 -6.38 13.85 -16.64
N ASP A 356 -5.76 14.49 -15.64
CA ASP A 356 -5.08 15.78 -15.79
C ASP A 356 -3.83 15.85 -14.89
N GLN A 357 -3.87 16.57 -13.78
CA GLN A 357 -2.76 16.79 -12.86
C GLN A 357 -3.08 16.15 -11.50
N PRO A 358 -2.06 15.67 -10.76
CA PRO A 358 -2.24 15.27 -9.37
C PRO A 358 -3.00 16.32 -8.55
N VAL A 359 -3.75 15.84 -7.56
CA VAL A 359 -4.28 16.75 -6.53
C VAL A 359 -3.09 17.39 -5.81
N ALA A 360 -3.11 18.70 -5.62
CA ALA A 360 -2.09 19.44 -4.88
C ALA A 360 -2.21 19.18 -3.36
N ILE A 361 -2.00 17.93 -2.96
CA ILE A 361 -2.18 17.38 -1.62
C ILE A 361 -1.35 18.14 -0.59
N ALA A 362 -0.07 18.42 -0.87
CA ALA A 362 0.81 19.15 0.03
C ALA A 362 0.36 20.61 0.20
N SER A 363 -0.03 21.27 -0.90
CA SER A 363 -0.54 22.65 -0.87
C SER A 363 -1.88 22.75 -0.12
N LEU A 364 -2.77 21.77 -0.31
CA LEU A 364 -4.04 21.71 0.41
C LEU A 364 -3.80 21.47 1.91
N ARG A 365 -2.89 20.56 2.26
CA ARG A 365 -2.51 20.34 3.66
C ARG A 365 -1.95 21.62 4.27
N ARG A 366 -1.11 22.36 3.53
CA ARG A 366 -0.58 23.65 3.98
C ARG A 366 -1.70 24.64 4.23
N PHE A 367 -2.63 24.78 3.29
CA PHE A 367 -3.79 25.64 3.44
C PHE A 367 -4.59 25.29 4.70
N VAL A 368 -4.94 24.01 4.90
CA VAL A 368 -5.67 23.55 6.09
C VAL A 368 -4.88 23.86 7.37
N SER A 369 -3.59 23.55 7.41
CA SER A 369 -2.73 23.83 8.58
C SER A 369 -2.56 25.32 8.88
N ASP A 370 -2.58 26.17 7.87
CA ASP A 370 -2.41 27.62 8.03
C ASP A 370 -3.72 28.30 8.50
N GLN A 371 -4.89 27.73 8.18
CA GLN A 371 -6.20 28.29 8.56
C GLN A 371 -6.64 27.94 9.99
N VAL A 372 -6.10 26.89 10.60
CA VAL A 372 -6.52 26.45 11.93
C VAL A 372 -5.69 27.14 13.01
N ASP A 373 -6.40 27.84 13.90
CA ASP A 373 -5.88 28.38 15.14
C ASP A 373 -5.78 27.25 16.18
N ILE A 374 -4.55 26.92 16.57
CA ILE A 374 -4.30 25.81 17.49
C ILE A 374 -4.84 26.09 18.88
N GLU A 375 -4.88 27.34 19.34
CA GLU A 375 -5.32 27.70 20.69
C GLU A 375 -6.80 27.34 20.92
N ARG A 376 -7.59 27.34 19.84
CA ARG A 376 -9.01 26.97 19.83
C ARG A 376 -9.27 25.48 19.70
N LEU A 377 -8.21 24.67 19.55
CA LEU A 377 -8.32 23.22 19.55
C LEU A 377 -8.36 22.68 20.97
N GLU A 378 -9.22 21.69 21.16
CA GLU A 378 -9.31 20.94 22.39
C GLU A 378 -8.04 20.10 22.57
N VAL A 379 -7.45 20.17 23.76
CA VAL A 379 -6.35 19.30 24.15
C VAL A 379 -6.94 17.99 24.65
N PRO A 380 -6.54 16.83 24.10
CA PRO A 380 -7.00 15.53 24.56
C PRO A 380 -6.79 15.36 26.07
N GLN A 381 -7.87 15.06 26.79
CA GLN A 381 -7.80 14.72 28.21
C GLN A 381 -7.50 13.24 28.34
N VAL A 382 -6.33 12.90 28.88
CA VAL A 382 -5.86 11.53 29.02
C VAL A 382 -5.48 11.26 30.48
N SER A 383 -6.02 10.18 31.05
CA SER A 383 -5.64 9.73 32.38
C SER A 383 -4.17 9.33 32.42
N LYS A 384 -3.40 9.93 33.34
CA LYS A 384 -1.99 9.59 33.52
C LYS A 384 -1.86 8.19 34.11
N ASN A 385 -0.93 7.39 33.57
CA ASN A 385 -0.66 6.03 34.01
C ASN A 385 0.43 5.94 35.10
N GLY A 386 1.01 7.09 35.50
CA GLY A 386 2.05 7.19 36.54
C GLY A 386 3.44 6.73 36.11
N ARG A 387 3.64 6.37 34.83
CA ARG A 387 4.90 5.84 34.31
C ARG A 387 5.64 6.90 33.52
N ARG A 388 6.95 7.02 33.77
CA ARG A 388 7.78 8.11 33.24
C ARG A 388 8.68 7.66 32.09
N VAL A 389 8.70 8.44 31.02
CA VAL A 389 9.52 8.19 29.82
C VAL A 389 10.40 9.41 29.53
N ALA A 390 11.70 9.17 29.34
CA ALA A 390 12.64 10.20 28.88
C ALA A 390 12.85 10.10 27.37
N ILE A 391 12.80 11.22 26.67
CA ILE A 391 13.10 11.32 25.24
C ILE A 391 14.32 12.20 25.06
N ILE A 392 15.36 11.70 24.41
CA ILE A 392 16.62 12.41 24.22
C ILE A 392 16.65 12.97 22.80
N GLY A 393 16.41 14.27 22.66
CA GLY A 393 16.34 15.00 21.39
C GLY A 393 14.90 15.40 21.02
N SER A 394 14.74 16.65 20.59
CA SER A 394 13.45 17.26 20.22
C SER A 394 13.23 17.37 18.70
N GLY A 395 13.91 16.53 17.92
CA GLY A 395 13.68 16.42 16.48
C GLY A 395 12.32 15.79 16.14
N PRO A 396 12.01 15.58 14.85
CA PRO A 396 10.72 15.03 14.42
C PRO A 396 10.35 13.71 15.13
N CYS A 397 11.33 12.81 15.28
CA CYS A 397 11.13 11.53 15.95
C CYS A 397 10.80 11.70 17.44
N GLY A 398 11.54 12.55 18.16
CA GLY A 398 11.32 12.78 19.59
C GLY A 398 9.99 13.46 19.87
N LEU A 399 9.62 14.46 19.07
CA LEU A 399 8.32 15.15 19.18
C LEU A 399 7.14 14.23 18.84
N ALA A 400 7.25 13.40 17.80
CA ALA A 400 6.21 12.44 17.45
C ALA A 400 6.03 11.37 18.53
N ALA A 401 7.14 10.82 19.05
CA ALA A 401 7.08 9.87 20.16
C ALA A 401 6.50 10.52 21.43
N ALA A 402 6.87 11.77 21.73
CA ALA A 402 6.32 12.50 22.87
C ALA A 402 4.81 12.66 22.76
N HIS A 403 4.32 13.05 21.59
CA HIS A 403 2.91 13.17 21.27
C HIS A 403 2.16 11.85 21.53
N ASP A 404 2.62 10.76 20.92
CA ASP A 404 1.93 9.47 21.01
C ASP A 404 1.96 8.90 22.44
N LEU A 405 3.10 9.03 23.13
CA LEU A 405 3.22 8.59 24.53
C LEU A 405 2.34 9.43 25.47
N ALA A 406 2.21 10.75 25.22
CA ALA A 406 1.31 11.60 25.99
C ALA A 406 -0.16 11.21 25.76
N LEU A 407 -0.54 10.84 24.53
CA LEU A 407 -1.87 10.29 24.22
C LEU A 407 -2.16 8.96 24.91
N LEU A 408 -1.13 8.16 25.19
CA LEU A 408 -1.21 6.90 25.93
C LEU A 408 -1.15 7.09 27.46
N GLY A 409 -1.09 8.33 27.94
CA GLY A 409 -1.13 8.67 29.36
C GLY A 409 0.21 8.60 30.08
N TYR A 410 1.33 8.48 29.37
CA TYR A 410 2.66 8.51 29.99
C TYR A 410 3.05 9.93 30.42
N GLU A 411 3.91 9.99 31.45
CA GLU A 411 4.59 11.22 31.85
C GLU A 411 5.90 11.34 31.06
N VAL A 412 5.92 12.26 30.10
CA VAL A 412 7.02 12.40 29.14
C VAL A 412 7.88 13.62 29.49
N THR A 413 9.20 13.44 29.55
CA THR A 413 10.17 14.54 29.60
C THR A 413 11.08 14.48 28.36
N ILE A 414 11.16 15.56 27.61
CA ILE A 414 12.12 15.73 26.50
C ILE A 414 13.37 16.43 27.02
N PHE A 415 14.54 15.85 26.75
CA PHE A 415 15.85 16.45 27.00
C PHE A 415 16.46 16.86 25.67
N GLU A 416 16.68 18.16 25.47
CA GLU A 416 17.24 18.74 24.26
C GLU A 416 18.60 19.39 24.55
N ALA A 417 19.59 19.11 23.71
CA ALA A 417 20.94 19.62 23.89
C ALA A 417 21.09 21.09 23.47
N LEU A 418 20.27 21.56 22.54
CA LEU A 418 20.23 22.94 22.05
C LEU A 418 19.34 23.84 22.94
N PRO A 419 19.45 25.17 22.81
CA PRO A 419 18.57 26.11 23.53
C PRO A 419 17.13 26.09 23.04
N GLU A 420 16.87 25.58 21.84
CA GLU A 420 15.55 25.54 21.21
C GLU A 420 15.14 24.13 20.77
N LEU A 421 13.83 23.89 20.73
CA LEU A 421 13.25 22.65 20.26
C LEU A 421 13.10 22.59 18.73
N GLY A 422 13.00 21.38 18.20
CA GLY A 422 12.64 21.11 16.80
C GLY A 422 13.74 20.40 15.99
N GLY A 423 14.92 20.18 16.60
CA GLY A 423 16.05 19.51 15.98
C GLY A 423 16.37 20.06 14.58
N MET A 424 16.59 19.18 13.60
CA MET A 424 16.92 19.61 12.22
C MET A 424 15.83 20.43 11.53
N MET A 425 14.56 20.36 11.95
CA MET A 425 13.52 21.24 11.39
C MET A 425 13.74 22.69 11.79
N ARG A 426 14.30 22.91 13.00
CA ARG A 426 14.68 24.22 13.52
C ARG A 426 16.06 24.66 13.07
N VAL A 427 17.06 23.78 13.07
CA VAL A 427 18.45 24.24 12.84
C VAL A 427 19.07 23.76 11.54
N GLY A 428 18.47 22.78 10.87
CA GLY A 428 18.98 22.24 9.60
C GLY A 428 18.26 22.81 8.38
N ILE A 429 16.94 23.01 8.46
CA ILE A 429 16.14 23.54 7.36
C ILE A 429 16.14 25.07 7.40
N PRO A 430 16.52 25.76 6.31
CA PRO A 430 16.50 27.21 6.25
C PRO A 430 15.09 27.79 6.36
N GLU A 431 15.01 29.00 6.92
CA GLU A 431 13.76 29.73 7.18
C GLU A 431 12.91 29.96 5.92
N TYR A 432 13.55 30.17 4.76
CA TYR A 432 12.83 30.36 3.50
C TYR A 432 12.08 29.09 3.01
N ARG A 433 12.37 27.90 3.57
CA ARG A 433 11.62 26.66 3.30
C ARG A 433 10.55 26.41 4.34
N VAL A 434 10.90 26.61 5.62
CA VAL A 434 9.99 26.48 6.75
C VAL A 434 10.35 27.53 7.80
N SER A 435 9.42 28.45 8.07
CA SER A 435 9.65 29.51 9.05
C SER A 435 9.74 28.96 10.46
N ARG A 436 10.45 29.68 11.33
CA ARG A 436 10.56 29.32 12.75
C ARG A 436 9.21 29.30 13.45
N GLU A 437 8.33 30.23 13.09
CA GLU A 437 6.95 30.29 13.57
C GLU A 437 6.15 29.02 13.26
N VAL A 438 6.35 28.42 12.08
CA VAL A 438 5.63 27.21 11.68
C VAL A 438 6.10 25.99 12.46
N VAL A 439 7.42 25.88 12.67
CA VAL A 439 7.99 24.84 13.53
C VAL A 439 7.49 25.01 14.97
N GLN A 440 7.45 26.26 15.46
CA GLN A 440 6.98 26.58 16.81
C GLN A 440 5.51 26.19 17.01
N LYS A 441 4.65 26.50 16.04
CA LYS A 441 3.21 26.13 16.07
C LYS A 441 2.99 24.63 16.32
N ASP A 442 3.63 23.78 15.53
CA ASP A 442 3.49 22.32 15.68
C ASP A 442 4.03 21.85 17.04
N ILE A 443 5.14 22.42 17.52
CA ILE A 443 5.73 22.08 18.82
C ILE A 443 4.82 22.48 19.98
N GLU A 444 4.28 23.70 19.98
CA GLU A 444 3.40 24.20 21.03
C GLU A 444 2.15 23.34 21.18
N GLU A 445 1.56 22.90 20.06
CA GLU A 445 0.40 22.04 20.09
C GLU A 445 0.67 20.68 20.75
N ILE A 446 1.88 20.14 20.58
CA ILE A 446 2.34 18.94 21.28
C ILE A 446 2.56 19.23 22.78
N LEU A 447 3.25 20.33 23.11
CA LEU A 447 3.57 20.67 24.52
C LEU A 447 2.33 20.94 25.37
N ARG A 448 1.23 21.42 24.78
CA ARG A 448 -0.07 21.60 25.45
C ARG A 448 -0.61 20.33 26.10
N MET A 449 -0.10 19.15 25.73
CA MET A 449 -0.44 17.85 26.33
C MET A 449 0.25 17.59 27.69
N GLY A 450 0.97 18.58 28.23
CA GLY A 450 1.65 18.50 29.52
C GLY A 450 2.97 17.75 29.46
N ILE A 451 3.71 17.89 28.36
CA ILE A 451 5.04 17.29 28.18
C ILE A 451 6.08 18.22 28.84
N GLU A 452 6.92 17.67 29.71
CA GLU A 452 8.02 18.42 30.33
C GLU A 452 9.19 18.54 29.34
N VAL A 453 9.88 19.67 29.36
CA VAL A 453 11.02 19.94 28.47
C VAL A 453 12.21 20.48 29.27
N LYS A 454 13.40 19.95 28.96
CA LYS A 454 14.69 20.41 29.47
C LYS A 454 15.64 20.69 28.30
N VAL A 455 15.73 21.96 27.90
CA VAL A 455 16.69 22.45 26.89
C VAL A 455 18.09 22.59 27.50
N ASN A 456 19.11 22.86 26.67
CA ASN A 456 20.51 22.98 27.08
C ASN A 456 21.04 21.77 27.90
N THR A 457 20.44 20.59 27.69
CA THR A 457 20.72 19.37 28.45
C THR A 457 21.21 18.27 27.53
N ARG A 458 22.53 18.15 27.41
CA ARG A 458 23.19 17.13 26.59
C ARG A 458 23.40 15.85 27.39
N ILE A 459 22.64 14.82 27.05
CA ILE A 459 22.87 13.47 27.58
C ILE A 459 24.22 12.93 27.09
N GLY A 460 24.99 12.34 28.01
CA GLY A 460 26.38 11.93 27.84
C GLY A 460 27.40 12.96 28.36
N ARG A 461 27.00 14.24 28.53
CA ARG A 461 27.83 15.29 29.14
C ARG A 461 27.25 15.78 30.47
N ASP A 462 26.00 16.22 30.44
CA ASP A 462 25.34 16.88 31.58
C ASP A 462 24.61 15.85 32.46
N LEU A 463 24.02 14.82 31.84
CA LEU A 463 23.39 13.68 32.51
C LEU A 463 23.72 12.38 31.76
N THR A 464 23.73 11.27 32.48
CA THR A 464 23.91 9.92 31.92
C THR A 464 22.59 9.15 31.90
N LEU A 465 22.50 8.12 31.05
CA LEU A 465 21.32 7.24 31.01
C LEU A 465 21.05 6.56 32.36
N ASN A 466 22.10 6.23 33.11
CA ASN A 466 21.96 5.64 34.45
C ASN A 466 21.36 6.63 35.46
N GLN A 467 21.76 7.91 35.41
CA GLN A 467 21.16 8.94 36.26
C GLN A 467 19.68 9.16 35.91
N LEU A 468 19.30 9.09 34.63
CA LEU A 468 17.89 9.15 34.25
C LEU A 468 17.10 7.96 34.82
N ARG A 469 17.63 6.73 34.73
CA ARG A 469 16.98 5.57 35.37
C ARG A 469 16.85 5.74 36.88
N GLN A 470 17.87 6.26 37.55
CA GLN A 470 17.83 6.55 38.99
C GLN A 470 16.80 7.65 39.35
N GLN A 471 16.52 8.57 38.43
CA GLN A 471 15.47 9.57 38.58
C GLN A 471 14.05 9.00 38.34
N GLY A 472 13.91 7.70 38.07
CA GLY A 472 12.62 7.02 37.94
C GLY A 472 12.07 6.93 36.51
N TYR A 473 12.85 7.24 35.48
CA TYR A 473 12.45 7.00 34.09
C TYR A 473 12.54 5.51 33.76
N GLU A 474 11.42 4.88 33.40
CA GLU A 474 11.33 3.44 33.11
C GLU A 474 11.75 3.11 31.68
N ALA A 475 11.55 4.04 30.75
CA ALA A 475 11.96 3.92 29.37
C ALA A 475 12.71 5.18 28.91
N ILE A 476 13.68 4.99 28.02
CA ILE A 476 14.46 6.07 27.43
C ILE A 476 14.50 5.89 25.92
N LEU A 477 14.02 6.87 25.17
CA LEU A 477 14.11 6.92 23.72
C LEU A 477 15.30 7.81 23.30
N LEU A 478 16.21 7.27 22.48
CA LEU A 478 17.30 8.04 21.89
C LEU A 478 16.84 8.57 20.52
N ALA A 479 16.54 9.86 20.44
CA ALA A 479 16.06 10.57 19.25
C ALA A 479 17.00 11.75 18.88
N THR A 480 18.30 11.56 19.09
CA THR A 480 19.31 12.63 18.98
C THR A 480 19.62 13.09 17.56
N GLY A 481 19.25 12.29 16.54
CA GLY A 481 19.52 12.61 15.13
C GLY A 481 21.01 12.65 14.78
N ALA A 482 21.32 13.10 13.56
CA ALA A 482 22.68 13.17 13.00
C ALA A 482 23.15 14.62 12.88
N HIS A 483 23.59 15.21 14.00
CA HIS A 483 24.02 16.62 14.07
C HIS A 483 25.49 16.87 13.69
N LEU A 484 26.25 15.82 13.38
CA LEU A 484 27.64 15.95 12.96
C LEU A 484 27.72 16.05 11.42
N SER A 485 28.66 16.87 10.93
CA SER A 485 29.00 16.85 9.51
C SER A 485 30.07 15.79 9.22
N ARG A 486 30.12 15.33 7.97
CA ARG A 486 31.18 14.43 7.48
C ARG A 486 32.26 15.27 6.82
N PRO A 487 33.46 15.40 7.40
CA PRO A 487 34.56 16.11 6.75
C PRO A 487 35.07 15.33 5.53
N LEU A 488 35.71 16.05 4.61
CA LEU A 488 36.51 15.44 3.55
C LEU A 488 37.90 15.11 4.11
N ASP A 489 38.52 14.05 3.61
CA ASP A 489 39.89 13.68 3.98
C ASP A 489 40.87 14.29 2.97
N ILE A 490 41.03 15.61 3.05
CA ILE A 490 41.91 16.41 2.18
C ILE A 490 42.68 17.45 3.00
N GLU A 491 43.82 17.88 2.47
CA GLU A 491 44.60 18.97 3.07
C GLU A 491 43.79 20.28 3.08
N GLY A 492 43.96 21.10 4.14
CA GLY A 492 43.32 22.41 4.26
C GLY A 492 41.91 22.42 4.85
N MET A 493 41.39 21.28 5.32
CA MET A 493 40.05 21.21 5.93
C MET A 493 39.86 22.03 7.22
N ASN A 494 40.95 22.46 7.84
CA ASN A 494 40.95 23.27 9.06
C ASN A 494 41.15 24.78 8.77
N PHE A 495 41.15 25.20 7.50
CA PHE A 495 41.22 26.63 7.18
C PHE A 495 39.94 27.35 7.58
N ASP A 496 40.05 28.59 8.07
CA ASP A 496 38.92 29.39 8.56
C ASP A 496 37.82 29.63 7.50
N GLN A 497 38.16 29.48 6.21
CA GLN A 497 37.22 29.65 5.10
C GLN A 497 36.45 28.35 4.76
N VAL A 498 36.75 27.23 5.43
CA VAL A 498 36.10 25.95 5.20
C VAL A 498 34.96 25.76 6.21
N PHE A 499 33.73 25.87 5.71
CA PHE A 499 32.52 25.68 6.51
C PHE A 499 31.92 24.30 6.27
N GLN A 500 31.62 23.59 7.35
CA GLN A 500 30.86 22.34 7.26
C GLN A 500 29.36 22.67 7.17
N GLY A 501 28.68 22.18 6.13
CA GLY A 501 27.32 22.63 5.80
C GLY A 501 26.29 22.47 6.94
N VAL A 502 26.38 21.39 7.73
CA VAL A 502 25.47 21.18 8.87
C VAL A 502 25.69 22.23 9.97
N TYR A 503 26.94 22.60 10.25
CA TYR A 503 27.26 23.62 11.24
C TYR A 503 26.92 25.01 10.72
N LEU A 504 27.27 25.33 9.47
CA LEU A 504 26.89 26.61 8.84
C LEU A 504 25.39 26.89 8.95
N LEU A 505 24.56 25.90 8.60
CA LEU A 505 23.10 26.06 8.65
C LEU A 505 22.58 26.17 10.09
N ARG A 506 23.13 25.40 11.02
CA ARG A 506 22.76 25.44 12.44
C ARG A 506 23.13 26.77 13.08
N ASP A 507 24.37 27.18 12.90
CA ASP A 507 24.92 28.37 13.54
C ASP A 507 24.22 29.62 12.96
N MET A 508 23.88 29.63 11.65
CA MET A 508 22.98 30.64 11.08
C MET A 508 21.59 30.62 11.73
N ALA A 509 20.99 29.43 11.89
CA ALA A 509 19.66 29.29 12.49
C ALA A 509 19.60 29.75 13.96
N LEU A 510 20.72 29.67 14.67
CA LEU A 510 20.87 30.11 16.06
C LEU A 510 21.33 31.57 16.19
N GLY A 511 21.53 32.28 15.07
CA GLY A 511 22.01 33.67 15.06
C GLY A 511 23.48 33.83 15.47
N GLU A 512 24.29 32.78 15.31
CA GLU A 512 25.72 32.76 15.68
C GLU A 512 26.63 33.23 14.53
N ILE A 513 26.06 33.49 13.34
CA ILE A 513 26.77 33.93 12.13
C ILE A 513 26.26 35.29 11.67
N LEU A 514 27.16 36.11 11.11
CA LEU A 514 26.83 37.42 10.53
C LEU A 514 26.09 37.27 9.19
N ASP A 515 25.07 38.10 8.99
CA ASP A 515 24.23 38.12 7.78
C ASP A 515 24.98 38.49 6.48
N ASN A 516 26.24 38.89 6.54
CA ASN A 516 27.07 39.28 5.41
C ASN A 516 28.37 38.45 5.31
N LEU A 517 28.38 37.25 5.87
CA LEU A 517 29.56 36.37 5.94
C LEU A 517 30.27 36.19 4.59
N PHE A 518 29.52 36.16 3.49
CA PHE A 518 30.04 35.90 2.15
C PHE A 518 30.00 37.11 1.21
N ASP A 519 29.81 38.33 1.74
CA ASP A 519 29.73 39.55 0.92
C ASP A 519 30.92 39.68 -0.05
N ARG A 520 30.60 39.71 -1.34
CA ARG A 520 31.56 39.81 -2.46
C ARG A 520 32.59 38.67 -2.50
N LYS A 521 32.25 37.51 -1.95
CA LYS A 521 33.08 36.30 -2.01
C LYS A 521 32.63 35.38 -3.12
N ARG A 522 33.52 34.48 -3.55
CA ARG A 522 33.18 33.33 -4.38
C ARG A 522 33.07 32.12 -3.48
N VAL A 523 31.88 31.54 -3.40
CA VAL A 523 31.61 30.37 -2.57
C VAL A 523 31.59 29.12 -3.46
N VAL A 524 32.33 28.09 -3.06
CA VAL A 524 32.27 26.75 -3.66
C VAL A 524 31.57 25.83 -2.68
N VAL A 525 30.50 25.18 -3.12
CA VAL A 525 29.77 24.20 -2.32
C VAL A 525 30.12 22.80 -2.83
N ILE A 526 30.60 21.94 -1.92
CA ILE A 526 31.00 20.57 -2.23
C ILE A 526 29.92 19.61 -1.71
N GLY A 527 29.16 19.01 -2.63
CA GLY A 527 28.09 18.05 -2.34
C GLY A 527 26.89 18.19 -3.29
N GLY A 528 26.02 17.18 -3.33
CA GLY A 528 24.84 17.15 -4.23
C GLY A 528 23.49 16.88 -3.55
N GLY A 529 23.47 16.81 -2.21
CA GLY A 529 22.24 16.55 -1.45
C GLY A 529 21.51 17.82 -1.01
N ASN A 530 20.41 17.66 -0.28
CA ASN A 530 19.61 18.78 0.24
C ASN A 530 20.43 19.79 1.03
N VAL A 531 21.35 19.33 1.89
CA VAL A 531 22.24 20.20 2.68
C VAL A 531 23.11 21.06 1.78
N ALA A 532 23.59 20.54 0.65
CA ALA A 532 24.41 21.32 -0.29
C ALA A 532 23.58 22.43 -0.95
N ILE A 533 22.35 22.12 -1.39
CA ILE A 533 21.44 23.12 -1.97
C ILE A 533 21.05 24.18 -0.93
N ASP A 534 20.74 23.76 0.29
CA ASP A 534 20.37 24.68 1.36
C ASP A 534 21.55 25.55 1.80
N ALA A 535 22.76 24.99 1.87
CA ALA A 535 23.99 25.75 2.11
C ALA A 535 24.29 26.74 0.98
N ALA A 536 24.13 26.35 -0.29
CA ALA A 536 24.36 27.24 -1.43
C ALA A 536 23.39 28.42 -1.45
N ARG A 537 22.08 28.15 -1.23
CA ARG A 537 21.05 29.19 -1.19
C ARG A 537 21.14 30.08 0.05
N THR A 538 21.63 29.54 1.16
CA THR A 538 21.95 30.30 2.37
C THR A 538 23.17 31.18 2.12
N ALA A 539 24.23 30.66 1.51
CA ALA A 539 25.42 31.43 1.19
C ALA A 539 25.10 32.65 0.32
N LEU A 540 24.27 32.47 -0.72
CA LEU A 540 23.80 33.58 -1.57
C LEU A 540 22.99 34.65 -0.82
N ARG A 541 22.36 34.29 0.31
CA ARG A 541 21.63 35.25 1.16
C ARG A 541 22.54 35.99 2.13
N LEU A 542 23.74 35.45 2.35
CA LEU A 542 24.74 36.01 3.25
C LEU A 542 25.74 36.94 2.52
N GLY A 543 25.37 37.45 1.34
CA GLY A 543 26.20 38.31 0.48
C GLY A 543 26.81 37.57 -0.70
#